data_AF-A0A8J2JEA5-F1
#
_entry.id   AF-A0A8J2JEA5-F1
#
_cell.length_a   1.000
_cell.length_b   1.000
_cell.length_c   1.000
_cell.angle_alpha   90.00
_cell.angle_beta   90.00
_cell.angle_gamma   90.00
#
_symmetry.space_group_name_H-M   'P 1'
#
loop_
_entity.id
_entity.type
_entity.pdbx_description
1 polymer ?
#
loop_
_entity_poly.entity_id
_entity_poly.type
_entity_poly.pdbx_seq_one_letter_code
_entity_poly.pdbx_strand_id
1 'polypeptide(L)' 'MNPLRPRMGKRLTLGIAAGIWIGGCALSIPMILYFTTFERELSPENTIVLCYAEWPDGPQTQSQQEF' A
#
# COMPACT_ATOMS: atom_id res chain seq x y z
N MET A 1 23.01 -12.12 -32.63
CA MET A 1 22.47 -13.05 -31.61
C MET A 1 23.59 -13.33 -30.62
N ASN A 2 23.33 -13.24 -29.31
CA ASN A 2 24.36 -13.38 -28.28
C ASN A 2 24.19 -14.76 -27.58
N PRO A 3 24.85 -15.82 -28.09
CA PRO A 3 24.56 -17.21 -27.72
C PRO A 3 25.04 -17.64 -26.34
N LEU A 4 25.77 -16.78 -25.61
CA LEU A 4 26.34 -17.06 -24.30
C LEU A 4 25.60 -16.33 -23.16
N ARG A 5 24.27 -16.17 -23.27
CA ARG A 5 23.49 -15.70 -22.11
C ARG A 5 23.31 -16.89 -21.16
N PRO A 6 23.94 -16.89 -19.97
CA PRO A 6 23.72 -17.98 -19.02
C PRO A 6 22.23 -18.04 -18.68
N ARG A 7 21.62 -19.19 -18.91
CA ARG A 7 20.24 -19.46 -18.51
C ARG A 7 20.19 -19.32 -16.99
N MET A 8 19.36 -18.41 -16.47
CA MET A 8 19.25 -18.22 -15.02
C MET A 8 19.01 -19.57 -14.33
N GLY A 9 19.84 -19.88 -13.35
CA GLY A 9 19.71 -21.11 -12.56
C GLY A 9 18.46 -21.06 -11.68
N LYS A 10 17.90 -22.23 -11.36
CA LYS A 10 16.66 -22.36 -10.56
C LYS A 10 16.70 -21.56 -9.24
N ARG A 11 17.85 -21.55 -8.55
CA ARG A 11 18.04 -20.81 -7.29
C ARG A 11 17.97 -19.29 -7.49
N LEU A 12 18.55 -18.77 -8.57
CA LEU A 12 18.50 -17.34 -8.88
C LEU A 12 17.07 -16.92 -9.22
N THR A 13 16.35 -17.71 -10.01
CA THR A 13 14.93 -17.45 -10.31
C THR A 13 14.07 -17.44 -9.05
N LEU A 14 14.27 -18.40 -8.14
CA LEU A 14 13.55 -18.44 -6.86
C LEU A 14 13.88 -17.22 -5.99
N GLY A 15 15.15 -16.82 -5.93
CA GLY A 15 15.60 -15.65 -5.18
C GLY A 15 14.98 -14.35 -5.71
N ILE A 16 14.93 -14.17 -7.03
CA ILE A 16 14.28 -13.01 -7.65
C ILE A 16 12.78 -13.02 -7.35
N ALA A 17 12.11 -14.16 -7.49
CA ALA A 17 10.69 -14.27 -7.19
C ALA A 17 10.40 -13.91 -5.72
N ALA A 18 11.17 -14.43 -4.77
CA ALA A 18 11.04 -14.08 -3.36
C ALA A 18 11.33 -12.60 -3.10
N GLY A 19 12.34 -12.04 -3.76
CA GLY A 19 12.67 -10.61 -3.67
C GLY A 19 11.54 -9.70 -4.17
N ILE A 20 10.86 -10.09 -5.26
CA ILE A 20 9.70 -9.36 -5.78
C ILE A 20 8.55 -9.38 -4.76
N TRP A 21 8.26 -10.54 -4.16
CA TRP A 21 7.23 -10.66 -3.13
C TRP A 21 7.54 -9.80 -1.90
N ILE A 22 8.76 -9.90 -1.37
CA ILE A 22 9.19 -9.11 -0.20
C ILE A 22 9.15 -7.61 -0.53
N GLY A 23 9.65 -7.21 -1.71
CA GLY A 23 9.61 -5.83 -2.17
C GLY A 23 8.18 -5.31 -2.30
N GLY A 24 7.26 -6.11 -2.85
CA GLY A 24 5.84 -5.77 -2.94
C GLY A 24 5.18 -5.57 -1.57
N CYS A 25 5.46 -6.46 -0.61
CA CYS A 25 5.01 -6.31 0.77
C CYS A 25 5.57 -5.05 1.43
N ALA A 26 6.86 -4.79 1.25
CA ALA A 26 7.51 -3.60 1.82
C ALA A 26 6.95 -2.30 1.25
N LEU A 27 6.72 -2.24 -0.07
CA LEU A 27 6.09 -1.09 -0.72
C LEU A 27 4.63 -0.88 -0.28
N SER A 28 3.98 -1.91 0.23
CA SER A 28 2.59 -1.87 0.71
C SER A 28 2.47 -1.51 2.20
N ILE A 29 3.58 -1.38 2.95
CA ILE A 29 3.57 -0.97 4.38
C ILE A 29 2.77 0.32 4.63
N PRO A 30 2.89 1.39 3.82
CA PRO A 30 2.12 2.62 4.03
C PRO A 30 0.61 2.39 4.04
N MET A 31 0.11 1.44 3.25
CA MET A 31 -1.31 1.13 3.19
C MET A 31 -1.83 0.53 4.50
N ILE A 32 -0.97 -0.16 5.27
CA ILE A 32 -1.33 -0.71 6.58
C ILE A 32 -1.22 0.34 7.68
N LEU A 33 -0.21 1.22 7.60
CA LEU A 33 0.06 2.21 8.63
C LEU A 33 -0.88 3.40 8.59
N TYR A 34 -1.30 3.84 7.40
CA TYR A 34 -2.02 5.09 7.21
C TYR A 34 -3.51 4.91 6.87
N PHE A 35 -4.00 3.70 6.60
CA PHE A 35 -5.44 3.51 6.41
C PHE A 35 -6.12 3.20 7.73
N THR A 36 -7.19 3.94 8.01
CA THR A 36 -8.02 3.80 9.20
C THR A 36 -9.50 3.84 8.83
N THR A 37 -10.35 3.39 9.76
CA THR A 37 -11.79 3.39 9.59
C THR A 37 -12.44 4.43 10.50
N PHE A 38 -13.34 5.26 9.95
CA PHE A 38 -14.09 6.26 10.69
C PHE A 38 -15.59 6.06 10.50
N GLU A 39 -16.31 6.10 11.61
CA GLU A 39 -17.77 6.08 11.62
C GLU A 39 -18.30 7.51 11.49
N ARG A 40 -19.05 7.77 10.42
CA ARG A 40 -19.74 9.04 10.21
C ARG A 40 -21.24 8.84 10.40
N GLU A 41 -21.81 9.55 11.35
CA GLU A 41 -23.25 9.71 11.47
C GLU A 41 -23.74 10.69 10.40
N LEU A 42 -24.58 10.21 9.48
CA LEU A 42 -25.18 11.04 8.43
C LEU A 42 -26.55 11.58 8.86
N SER A 43 -27.25 10.79 9.67
CA SER A 43 -28.55 11.05 10.29
C SER A 43 -28.66 10.22 11.58
N PRO A 44 -29.54 10.54 12.53
CA PRO A 44 -29.67 9.82 13.80
C PRO A 44 -29.96 8.31 13.67
N GLU A 45 -30.39 7.85 12.49
CA GLU A 45 -30.66 6.43 12.19
C GLU A 45 -29.69 5.86 11.14
N ASN A 46 -28.72 6.64 10.66
CA ASN A 46 -27.87 6.23 9.53
C ASN A 46 -26.39 6.58 9.79
N THR A 47 -25.65 5.58 10.26
CA THR A 47 -24.19 5.63 10.46
C THR A 47 -23.50 4.83 9.37
N ILE A 48 -22.49 5.42 8.72
CA ILE A 48 -21.67 4.75 7.70
C ILE A 48 -20.24 4.58 8.19
N VAL A 49 -19.62 3.47 7.84
CA VAL A 49 -18.20 3.20 8.13
C VAL A 49 -17.39 3.48 6.87
N LEU A 50 -16.43 4.40 6.95
CA LEU A 50 -15.56 4.81 5.86
C LEU A 50 -14.15 4.28 6.12
N CYS A 51 -13.49 3.72 5.11
CA CYS A 51 -12.06 3.44 5.14
C CYS A 51 -11.34 4.54 4.36
N TYR A 52 -10.43 5.26 5.00
CA TYR A 52 -9.71 6.39 4.40
C TYR A 52 -8.25 6.40 4.84
N ALA A 53 -7.42 7.10 4.05
CA ALA A 53 -6.03 7.34 4.39
C ALA A 53 -5.92 8.57 5.30
N GLU A 54 -5.35 8.39 6.49
CA GLU A 54 -4.94 9.43 7.41
C GLU A 54 -3.41 9.53 7.38
N TRP A 55 -2.93 10.56 6.68
CA TRP A 55 -1.51 10.87 6.65
C TRP A 55 -1.11 11.59 7.95
N PRO A 56 0.17 11.52 8.37
CA PRO A 56 0.64 12.10 9.64
C PRO A 56 0.52 13.63 9.72
N ASP A 57 0.25 14.32 8.62
CA ASP A 57 -0.08 15.75 8.54
C ASP A 57 -1.56 16.05 8.87
N GLY A 58 -2.40 15.03 9.01
CA GLY A 58 -3.78 15.13 9.46
C GLY A 58 -4.80 14.55 8.48
N PRO A 59 -6.10 14.54 8.88
CA PRO A 59 -7.16 14.08 8.00
C PRO A 59 -7.32 15.01 6.80
N GLN A 60 -7.62 14.45 5.64
CA GLN A 60 -7.78 15.18 4.37
C GLN A 60 -8.81 16.32 4.44
N THR A 61 -9.83 16.19 5.30
CA THR A 61 -10.84 17.22 5.57
C THR A 61 -10.34 18.42 6.38
N GLN A 62 -9.11 18.37 6.92
CA GLN A 62 -8.44 19.49 7.60
C GLN A 62 -7.04 19.77 7.03
N SER A 63 -6.71 19.23 5.85
CA SER A 63 -5.41 19.47 5.21
C SER A 63 -5.20 20.97 4.95
N GLN A 64 -4.09 21.52 5.46
CA GLN A 64 -3.65 22.89 5.17
C GLN A 64 -2.73 22.95 3.93
N GLN A 65 -2.51 21.83 3.24
CA GLN A 65 -1.64 21.73 2.06
C GLN A 65 -2.44 21.64 0.75
N GLU A 66 -3.71 21.28 0.83
CA GLU A 66 -4.64 21.24 -0.31
C GLU A 66 -5.38 22.59 -0.40
N PHE A 67 -4.67 23.65 -0.85
CA PHE A 67 -5.27 24.95 -1.19
C PHE A 67 -5.45 25.09 -2.70
#